data_AF-A0AAN9TT76-F1
#
_entry.id   AF-A0AAN9TT76-F1
#
_cell.length_a   1.000
_cell.length_b   1.000
_cell.length_c   1.000
_cell.angle_alpha   90.00
_cell.angle_beta   90.00
_cell.angle_gamma   90.00
#
_symmetry.space_group_name_H-M   'P 1'
#
loop_
_entity.id
_entity.type
_entity.pdbx_description
1 polymer ?
#
loop_
_entity_poly.entity_id
_entity_poly.type
_entity_poly.pdbx_seq_one_letter_code
_entity_poly.pdbx_strand_id
1 'polypeptide(L)'
;MFFSGVKMKEIISIKLLIFYSAFLYFQIFSRADRSVKCSLTKVWGPGLDPENIVLPARYFFIEAVNENKVSLNKSPGSVFSVEIKGLSGKSCRIWKNILDRKDGSFIVRYKLYEPCPQISISVKCHGEDLPGFPFKFSGITYPDECSCKMYNNIDDWLSANDCSASHKQIINDLKPFSSINFEKIFHEAEQTLFKDPHKSSVCNYVIKNNEVYRTCYGQHTGFKMFVDAVLLSLTRKVNLPDLEILVNLGDWPLIEKKKNLDASKIIPLISWCGNDVTWDIVWPTYDITESSLENMGRVTLDMLSVQGNIDKVWEEKIPKLFWRGRDSSHERLKLIEIARQHSDLINASLTNFFFFRDLEAEYGPAMDRISFFKFFDFKYQLNLDGTVAAYRFPYLLVSDSLVFKQDSTYYEHFYSDLQAWKHFVPVKKDLSDLIEKIKWAISHDVDALNIVKTAQSYARSNLLPQQIFCYHLQLLKEYSKLQLNSSITVRPGMELVPQKESSVCDCNVSAHREEL
;
A
#
# COMPACT_ATOMS: atom_id res chain seq x y z
N MET A 1 52.03 -34.70 -54.07
CA MET A 1 51.73 -34.61 -52.63
C MET A 1 50.41 -33.87 -52.45
N PHE A 2 49.31 -34.61 -52.46
CA PHE A 2 48.00 -34.19 -51.99
C PHE A 2 48.05 -34.22 -50.46
N PHE A 3 47.81 -33.11 -49.74
CA PHE A 3 47.28 -33.04 -48.37
C PHE A 3 47.39 -31.58 -47.87
N SER A 4 46.44 -30.70 -48.23
CA SER A 4 46.30 -29.41 -47.53
C SER A 4 44.89 -28.79 -47.57
N GLY A 5 43.98 -29.27 -48.43
CA GLY A 5 42.61 -28.72 -48.54
C GLY A 5 41.58 -29.25 -47.53
N VAL A 6 41.86 -30.39 -46.86
CA VAL A 6 40.85 -31.07 -46.01
C VAL A 6 40.77 -30.48 -44.60
N LYS A 7 41.91 -30.12 -43.99
CA LYS A 7 41.96 -29.60 -42.61
C LYS A 7 41.26 -28.25 -42.40
N MET A 8 41.27 -27.37 -43.41
CA MET A 8 40.70 -26.02 -43.26
C MET A 8 39.16 -26.00 -43.35
N LYS A 9 38.56 -26.89 -44.15
CA LYS A 9 37.10 -27.06 -44.20
C LYS A 9 36.55 -27.74 -42.93
N GLU A 10 37.28 -28.69 -42.36
CA GLU A 10 36.90 -29.34 -41.10
C GLU A 10 36.93 -28.37 -39.90
N ILE A 11 37.94 -27.50 -39.81
CA ILE A 11 38.05 -26.52 -38.71
C ILE A 11 36.95 -25.44 -38.77
N ILE A 12 36.59 -24.98 -39.97
CA ILE A 12 35.49 -24.01 -40.16
C ILE A 12 34.14 -24.66 -39.83
N SER A 13 33.95 -25.92 -40.23
CA SER A 13 32.74 -26.70 -39.92
C SER A 13 32.57 -26.92 -38.41
N ILE A 14 33.65 -27.26 -37.69
CA ILE A 14 33.63 -27.45 -36.24
C ILE A 14 33.35 -26.14 -35.49
N LYS A 15 33.92 -25.00 -35.92
CA LYS A 15 33.62 -23.68 -35.32
C LYS A 15 32.17 -23.25 -35.56
N LEU A 16 31.61 -23.50 -36.75
CA LEU A 16 30.19 -23.27 -37.01
C LEU A 16 29.31 -24.19 -36.17
N LEU A 17 29.68 -25.46 -35.99
CA LEU A 17 28.94 -26.41 -35.17
C LEU A 17 28.94 -26.02 -33.69
N ILE A 18 30.07 -25.53 -33.16
CA ILE A 18 30.19 -25.02 -31.78
C ILE A 18 29.39 -23.73 -31.60
N PHE A 19 29.38 -22.84 -32.60
CA PHE A 19 28.58 -21.61 -32.54
C PHE A 19 27.08 -21.90 -32.64
N TYR A 20 26.67 -22.83 -33.52
CA TYR A 20 25.29 -23.30 -33.61
C TYR A 20 24.87 -24.07 -32.37
N SER A 21 25.72 -24.92 -31.80
CA SER A 21 25.41 -25.65 -30.57
C SER A 21 25.34 -24.70 -29.38
N ALA A 22 26.22 -23.71 -29.25
CA ALA A 22 26.14 -22.67 -28.23
C ALA A 22 24.90 -21.79 -28.41
N PHE A 23 24.53 -21.43 -29.65
CA PHE A 23 23.33 -20.66 -29.96
C PHE A 23 22.05 -21.46 -29.69
N LEU A 24 21.99 -22.73 -30.09
CA LEU A 24 20.90 -23.66 -29.76
C LEU A 24 20.83 -23.93 -28.26
N TYR A 25 21.96 -24.10 -27.57
CA TYR A 25 22.00 -24.28 -26.13
C TYR A 25 21.51 -23.03 -25.41
N PHE A 26 21.89 -21.83 -25.88
CA PHE A 26 21.40 -20.55 -25.36
C PHE A 26 19.91 -20.35 -25.64
N GLN A 27 19.41 -20.73 -26.82
CA GLN A 27 17.99 -20.71 -27.15
C GLN A 27 17.19 -21.73 -26.34
N ILE A 28 17.67 -22.97 -26.21
CA ILE A 28 17.04 -24.05 -25.44
C ILE A 28 17.04 -23.71 -23.95
N PHE A 29 18.14 -23.23 -23.37
CA PHE A 29 18.17 -22.74 -21.99
C PHE A 29 17.26 -21.53 -21.80
N SER A 30 17.26 -20.54 -22.71
CA SER A 30 16.37 -19.37 -22.61
C SER A 30 14.88 -19.71 -22.71
N ARG A 31 14.54 -20.83 -23.37
CA ARG A 31 13.17 -21.33 -23.56
C ARG A 31 12.74 -22.29 -22.45
N ALA A 32 13.67 -23.09 -21.92
CA ALA A 32 13.46 -23.95 -20.75
C ALA A 32 13.39 -23.15 -19.44
N ASP A 33 14.06 -22.01 -19.35
CA ASP A 33 14.00 -21.10 -18.19
C ASP A 33 12.69 -20.29 -18.14
N ARG A 34 11.84 -20.39 -19.17
CA ARG A 34 10.49 -19.80 -19.22
C ARG A 34 9.37 -20.86 -19.23
N SER A 35 9.69 -22.15 -19.27
CA SER A 35 8.65 -23.18 -19.29
C SER A 35 8.02 -23.33 -17.91
N VAL A 36 6.75 -22.94 -17.82
CA VAL A 36 5.96 -23.07 -16.60
C VAL A 36 5.52 -24.52 -16.43
N LYS A 37 5.78 -25.09 -15.25
CA LYS A 37 5.18 -26.33 -14.83
C LYS A 37 3.87 -26.01 -14.10
N CYS A 38 2.76 -26.06 -14.83
CA CYS A 38 1.44 -25.72 -14.30
C CYS A 38 1.12 -26.45 -12.99
N SER A 39 1.42 -27.75 -12.90
CA SER A 39 1.17 -28.56 -11.69
C SER A 39 1.93 -28.11 -10.43
N LEU A 40 2.97 -27.28 -10.56
CA LEU A 40 3.78 -26.75 -9.46
C LEU A 40 3.53 -25.25 -9.20
N THR A 41 2.68 -24.62 -9.99
CA THR A 41 2.34 -23.19 -9.82
C THR A 41 1.68 -22.98 -8.47
N LYS A 42 2.11 -21.93 -7.74
CA LYS A 42 1.56 -21.61 -6.42
C LYS A 42 0.52 -20.50 -6.56
N VAL A 43 -0.58 -20.61 -5.83
CA VAL A 43 -1.65 -19.60 -5.78
C VAL A 43 -2.01 -19.35 -4.31
N TRP A 44 -2.00 -18.10 -3.87
CA TRP A 44 -2.29 -17.74 -2.47
C TRP A 44 -2.79 -16.29 -2.35
N GLY A 45 -3.43 -15.96 -1.24
CA GLY A 45 -3.84 -14.59 -0.90
C GLY A 45 -5.30 -14.48 -0.49
N PRO A 46 -5.70 -13.35 0.09
CA PRO A 46 -7.00 -13.19 0.77
C PRO A 46 -8.19 -13.31 -0.20
N GLY A 47 -7.99 -12.99 -1.48
CA GLY A 47 -9.02 -13.10 -2.49
C GLY A 47 -9.39 -14.53 -2.90
N LEU A 48 -8.73 -15.55 -2.34
CA LEU A 48 -9.13 -16.96 -2.50
C LEU A 48 -10.15 -17.41 -1.46
N ASP A 49 -10.46 -16.59 -0.45
CA ASP A 49 -11.55 -16.84 0.50
C ASP A 49 -12.60 -15.70 0.45
N PRO A 50 -13.33 -15.57 -0.69
CA PRO A 50 -14.27 -14.47 -0.90
C PRO A 50 -15.44 -14.45 0.08
N GLU A 51 -15.82 -15.59 0.65
CA GLU A 51 -16.97 -15.70 1.54
C GLU A 51 -16.69 -15.08 2.92
N ASN A 52 -15.48 -15.25 3.45
CA ASN A 52 -15.11 -14.74 4.76
C ASN A 52 -14.41 -13.37 4.67
N ILE A 53 -13.54 -13.18 3.68
CA ILE A 53 -12.76 -11.95 3.55
C ILE A 53 -13.47 -10.95 2.63
N VAL A 54 -13.99 -9.87 3.22
CA VAL A 54 -14.64 -8.76 2.50
C VAL A 54 -13.69 -7.56 2.43
N LEU A 55 -13.21 -7.28 1.22
CA LEU A 55 -12.39 -6.12 0.89
C LEU A 55 -12.98 -5.37 -0.32
N PRO A 56 -12.73 -4.05 -0.47
CA PRO A 56 -13.18 -3.25 -1.60
C PRO A 56 -12.81 -3.86 -2.97
N ALA A 57 -11.58 -4.37 -3.07
CA ALA A 57 -11.17 -5.30 -4.11
C ALA A 57 -10.44 -6.47 -3.44
N ARG A 58 -10.78 -7.68 -3.86
CA ARG A 58 -10.14 -8.92 -3.43
C ARG A 58 -8.98 -9.22 -4.34
N TYR A 59 -7.90 -9.78 -3.80
CA TYR A 59 -6.71 -10.08 -4.60
C TYR A 59 -5.99 -11.33 -4.12
N PHE A 60 -5.32 -11.99 -5.06
CA PHE A 60 -4.46 -13.14 -4.80
C PHE A 60 -3.29 -13.15 -5.79
N PHE A 61 -2.29 -13.96 -5.52
CA PHE A 61 -1.05 -14.06 -6.27
C PHE A 61 -0.96 -15.39 -6.98
N ILE A 62 -0.30 -15.39 -8.13
CA ILE A 62 0.11 -16.60 -8.85
C ILE A 62 1.63 -16.53 -9.03
N GLU A 63 2.35 -17.57 -8.63
CA GLU A 63 3.79 -17.70 -8.85
C GLU A 63 4.08 -18.84 -9.82
N ALA A 64 4.67 -18.50 -10.97
CA ALA A 64 5.09 -19.48 -11.95
C ALA A 64 6.32 -20.25 -11.44
N VAL A 65 6.26 -21.57 -11.55
CA VAL A 65 7.33 -22.48 -11.10
C VAL A 65 7.72 -23.39 -12.27
N ASN A 66 9.02 -23.63 -12.45
CA ASN A 66 9.52 -24.54 -13.49
C ASN A 66 9.58 -26.00 -13.01
N GLU A 67 10.02 -26.92 -13.89
CA GLU A 67 10.10 -28.35 -13.58
C GLU A 67 11.06 -28.68 -12.42
N ASN A 68 12.03 -27.81 -12.15
CA ASN A 68 13.00 -27.94 -11.06
C ASN A 68 12.47 -27.40 -9.73
N LYS A 69 11.18 -27.06 -9.63
CA LYS A 69 10.54 -26.45 -8.44
C LYS A 69 11.13 -25.08 -8.06
N VAL A 70 11.72 -24.37 -9.03
CA VAL A 70 12.26 -23.02 -8.84
C VAL A 70 11.27 -22.00 -9.38
N SER A 71 11.00 -20.95 -8.60
CA SER A 71 10.18 -19.81 -9.03
C SER A 71 10.86 -19.12 -10.20
N LEU A 72 10.08 -18.81 -11.24
CA LEU A 72 10.60 -18.03 -12.36
C LEU A 72 10.99 -16.63 -11.89
N ASN A 73 11.98 -16.03 -12.54
CA ASN A 73 12.43 -14.65 -12.30
C ASN A 73 12.03 -13.70 -13.44
N LYS A 74 11.29 -14.21 -14.44
CA LYS A 74 10.83 -13.49 -15.62
C LYS A 74 9.41 -13.93 -15.96
N SER A 75 8.63 -13.02 -16.53
CA SER A 75 7.28 -13.34 -16.99
C SER A 75 7.28 -14.48 -18.02
N PRO A 76 6.47 -15.53 -17.82
CA PRO A 76 6.22 -16.56 -18.82
C PRO A 76 5.27 -16.09 -19.94
N GLY A 77 4.82 -14.84 -19.92
CA GLY A 77 3.81 -14.31 -20.84
C GLY A 77 2.39 -14.69 -20.43
N SER A 78 1.48 -14.69 -21.40
CA SER A 78 0.04 -14.92 -21.17
C SER A 78 -0.31 -16.41 -21.03
N VAL A 79 0.31 -17.09 -20.05
CA VAL A 79 0.07 -18.51 -19.79
C VAL A 79 -1.06 -18.77 -18.81
N PHE A 80 -1.34 -17.81 -17.93
CA PHE A 80 -2.40 -17.89 -16.93
C PHE A 80 -3.66 -17.17 -17.40
N SER A 81 -4.81 -17.78 -17.13
CA SER A 81 -6.11 -17.12 -17.23
C SER A 81 -6.92 -17.42 -15.98
N VAL A 82 -7.81 -16.51 -15.61
CA VAL A 82 -8.64 -16.65 -14.41
C VAL A 82 -10.10 -16.45 -14.77
N GLU A 83 -10.96 -17.35 -14.35
CA GLU A 83 -12.41 -17.24 -14.44
C GLU A 83 -13.01 -17.11 -13.05
N ILE A 84 -13.85 -16.09 -12.85
CA ILE A 84 -14.60 -15.90 -11.61
C ILE A 84 -16.05 -15.75 -12.03
N LYS A 85 -16.90 -16.68 -11.59
CA LYS A 85 -18.31 -16.81 -12.01
C LYS A 85 -19.17 -17.19 -10.80
N GLY A 86 -20.44 -16.77 -10.78
CA GLY A 86 -21.44 -17.30 -9.83
C GLY A 86 -22.29 -18.42 -10.43
N LEU A 87 -23.37 -18.79 -9.74
CA LEU A 87 -24.37 -19.77 -10.20
C LEU A 87 -24.87 -19.47 -11.65
N SER A 88 -24.90 -20.49 -12.50
CA SER A 88 -25.51 -20.46 -13.83
C SER A 88 -26.99 -20.06 -13.74
N GLY A 89 -27.30 -18.78 -14.02
CA GLY A 89 -28.66 -18.22 -14.03
C GLY A 89 -28.77 -16.80 -13.47
N LYS A 90 -27.85 -16.39 -12.59
CA LYS A 90 -27.67 -14.99 -12.17
C LYS A 90 -26.22 -14.60 -12.45
N SER A 91 -25.99 -13.82 -13.51
CA SER A 91 -24.64 -13.38 -13.85
C SER A 91 -24.14 -12.38 -12.81
N CYS A 92 -23.20 -12.78 -11.95
CA CYS A 92 -22.58 -11.83 -11.03
C CYS A 92 -21.78 -10.77 -11.80
N ARG A 93 -22.05 -9.49 -11.55
CA ARG A 93 -21.25 -8.39 -12.07
C ARG A 93 -19.91 -8.31 -11.33
N ILE A 94 -18.89 -8.89 -11.94
CA ILE A 94 -17.52 -8.95 -11.42
C ILE A 94 -16.57 -8.26 -12.40
N TRP A 95 -15.79 -7.30 -11.92
CA TRP A 95 -14.66 -6.76 -12.67
C TRP A 95 -13.37 -7.37 -12.15
N LYS A 96 -12.51 -7.88 -13.06
CA LYS A 96 -11.24 -8.53 -12.71
C LYS A 96 -10.09 -7.99 -13.55
N ASN A 97 -8.89 -7.97 -12.97
CA ASN A 97 -7.63 -7.70 -13.69
C ASN A 97 -6.59 -8.76 -13.30
N ILE A 98 -5.72 -9.10 -14.25
CA ILE A 98 -4.50 -9.88 -14.01
C ILE A 98 -3.33 -8.95 -14.32
N LEU A 99 -2.47 -8.73 -13.33
CA LEU A 99 -1.31 -7.86 -13.39
C LEU A 99 -0.05 -8.72 -13.45
N ASP A 100 0.68 -8.64 -14.55
CA ASP A 100 1.97 -9.31 -14.71
C ASP A 100 3.08 -8.47 -14.09
N ARG A 101 3.75 -8.99 -13.07
CA ARG A 101 4.82 -8.29 -12.34
C ARG A 101 6.18 -8.38 -13.03
N LYS A 102 6.26 -9.01 -14.19
CA LYS A 102 7.47 -9.21 -15.01
C LYS A 102 8.57 -10.05 -14.37
N ASP A 103 8.36 -10.53 -13.15
CA ASP A 103 9.31 -11.31 -12.36
C ASP A 103 8.92 -12.78 -12.19
N GLY A 104 7.99 -13.28 -13.00
CA GLY A 104 7.48 -14.66 -12.90
C GLY A 104 6.27 -14.82 -11.98
N SER A 105 5.78 -13.71 -11.40
CA SER A 105 4.55 -13.71 -10.61
C SER A 105 3.50 -12.74 -11.14
N PHE A 106 2.24 -12.98 -10.75
CA PHE A 106 1.07 -12.24 -11.17
C PHE A 106 0.21 -11.89 -9.97
N ILE A 107 -0.47 -10.73 -10.05
CA ILE A 107 -1.51 -10.34 -9.10
C ILE A 107 -2.85 -10.44 -9.82
N VAL A 108 -3.76 -11.22 -9.29
CA VAL A 108 -5.15 -11.24 -9.72
C VAL A 108 -5.94 -10.42 -8.72
N ARG A 109 -6.71 -9.45 -9.21
CA ARG A 109 -7.61 -8.66 -8.38
C ARG A 109 -8.99 -8.57 -8.98
N TYR A 110 -10.01 -8.53 -8.16
CA TYR A 110 -11.38 -8.46 -8.60
C TYR A 110 -12.30 -7.74 -7.61
N LYS A 111 -13.32 -7.10 -8.15
CA LYS A 111 -14.35 -6.35 -7.43
C LYS A 111 -15.73 -6.87 -7.80
N LEU A 112 -16.58 -7.07 -6.79
CA LEU A 112 -18.00 -7.38 -6.94
C LEU A 112 -18.80 -6.07 -6.88
N TYR A 113 -19.86 -5.98 -7.67
CA TYR A 113 -20.80 -4.85 -7.65
C TYR A 113 -22.20 -5.23 -7.14
N GLU A 114 -22.42 -6.53 -6.91
CA GLU A 114 -23.67 -7.09 -6.41
C GLU A 114 -23.38 -8.41 -5.67
N PRO A 115 -24.27 -8.87 -4.77
CA PRO A 115 -24.14 -10.17 -4.13
C PRO A 115 -24.03 -11.30 -5.14
N CYS A 116 -23.03 -12.15 -4.97
CA CYS A 116 -22.75 -13.27 -5.87
C CYS A 116 -22.96 -14.61 -5.17
N PRO A 117 -24.05 -15.33 -5.47
CA PRO A 117 -24.29 -16.67 -4.93
C PRO A 117 -23.41 -17.70 -5.63
N GLN A 118 -22.84 -18.60 -4.82
CA GLN A 118 -22.06 -19.76 -5.25
C GLN A 118 -20.91 -19.39 -6.19
N ILE A 119 -20.05 -18.49 -5.73
CA ILE A 119 -18.90 -18.05 -6.52
C ILE A 119 -17.94 -19.24 -6.77
N SER A 120 -17.37 -19.27 -7.97
CA SER A 120 -16.39 -20.24 -8.41
C SER A 120 -15.21 -19.48 -8.97
N ILE A 121 -14.02 -19.74 -8.43
CA ILE A 121 -12.75 -19.17 -8.89
C ILE A 121 -11.98 -20.30 -9.56
N SER A 122 -11.66 -20.15 -10.84
CA SER A 122 -10.85 -21.07 -11.64
C SER A 122 -9.59 -20.33 -12.06
N VAL A 123 -8.43 -20.92 -11.76
CA VAL A 123 -7.12 -20.44 -12.23
C VAL A 123 -6.59 -21.49 -13.19
N LYS A 124 -6.37 -21.09 -14.43
CA LYS A 124 -5.97 -21.98 -15.53
C LYS A 124 -4.57 -21.65 -16.01
N CYS A 125 -3.84 -22.68 -16.42
CA CYS A 125 -2.53 -22.60 -17.04
C CYS A 125 -2.60 -23.32 -18.38
N HIS A 126 -2.30 -22.61 -19.48
CA HIS A 126 -2.48 -23.10 -20.86
C HIS A 126 -3.90 -23.60 -21.18
N GLY A 127 -4.92 -23.01 -20.54
CA GLY A 127 -6.34 -23.35 -20.75
C GLY A 127 -6.90 -24.42 -19.83
N GLU A 128 -6.04 -25.15 -19.11
CA GLU A 128 -6.42 -26.20 -18.16
C GLU A 128 -6.38 -25.69 -16.72
N ASP A 129 -7.31 -26.14 -15.87
CA ASP A 129 -7.33 -25.77 -14.45
C ASP A 129 -6.06 -26.23 -13.72
N LEU A 130 -5.52 -25.36 -12.87
CA LEU A 130 -4.46 -25.73 -11.94
C LEU A 130 -4.96 -26.76 -10.92
N PRO A 131 -4.08 -27.61 -10.35
CA PRO A 131 -4.47 -28.52 -9.28
C PRO A 131 -5.18 -27.78 -8.14
N GLY A 132 -6.33 -28.30 -7.72
CA GLY A 132 -7.17 -27.70 -6.68
C GLY A 132 -8.23 -26.72 -7.21
N PHE A 133 -8.15 -26.28 -8.48
CA PHE A 133 -9.15 -25.40 -9.09
C PHE A 133 -10.19 -26.19 -9.91
N PRO A 134 -11.42 -25.65 -10.06
CA PRO A 134 -11.92 -24.43 -9.43
C PRO A 134 -12.20 -24.56 -7.92
N PHE A 135 -11.94 -23.48 -7.18
CA PHE A 135 -12.50 -23.31 -5.84
C PHE A 135 -13.96 -22.92 -5.95
N LYS A 136 -14.83 -23.68 -5.31
CA LYS A 136 -16.28 -23.48 -5.33
C LYS A 136 -16.77 -23.18 -3.93
N PHE A 137 -17.61 -22.17 -3.84
CA PHE A 137 -18.22 -21.68 -2.62
C PHE A 137 -19.74 -21.89 -2.69
N SER A 138 -20.39 -22.15 -1.56
CA SER A 138 -21.81 -22.58 -1.55
C SER A 138 -22.78 -21.52 -1.01
N GLY A 139 -22.25 -20.46 -0.41
CA GLY A 139 -22.97 -19.32 0.13
C GLY A 139 -22.96 -18.12 -0.80
N ILE A 140 -23.16 -16.94 -0.22
CA ILE A 140 -23.21 -15.66 -0.93
C ILE A 140 -21.95 -14.87 -0.59
N THR A 141 -21.26 -14.42 -1.64
CA THR A 141 -20.17 -13.44 -1.54
C THR A 141 -20.75 -12.05 -1.70
N TYR A 142 -20.58 -11.20 -0.70
CA TYR A 142 -21.09 -9.83 -0.73
C TYR A 142 -20.02 -8.83 -1.21
N PRO A 143 -20.42 -7.77 -1.93
CA PRO A 143 -19.57 -6.62 -2.19
C PRO A 143 -19.32 -5.81 -0.90
N ASP A 144 -18.31 -4.94 -0.91
CA ASP A 144 -17.84 -4.16 0.26
C ASP A 144 -18.89 -3.17 0.80
N GLU A 145 -19.77 -2.73 -0.09
CA GLU A 145 -20.85 -1.80 0.18
C GLU A 145 -21.99 -2.44 1.01
N CYS A 146 -22.00 -3.77 1.18
CA CYS A 146 -22.99 -4.47 1.99
C CYS A 146 -22.55 -4.65 3.45
N SER A 147 -23.49 -4.44 4.38
CA SER A 147 -23.32 -4.73 5.81
C SER A 147 -23.80 -6.14 6.23
N CYS A 148 -23.81 -7.10 5.29
CA CYS A 148 -24.47 -8.41 5.51
C CYS A 148 -23.64 -9.43 6.31
N LYS A 149 -22.33 -9.25 6.39
CA LYS A 149 -21.41 -10.17 7.07
C LYS A 149 -20.54 -9.39 8.05
N MET A 150 -21.20 -8.84 9.06
CA MET A 150 -20.52 -8.12 10.13
C MET A 150 -19.96 -9.11 11.14
N TYR A 151 -18.67 -9.05 11.38
CA TYR A 151 -18.05 -9.74 12.49
C TYR A 151 -18.55 -9.15 13.80
N ASN A 152 -18.79 -10.00 14.80
CA ASN A 152 -19.35 -9.58 16.08
C ASN A 152 -18.41 -8.68 16.89
N ASN A 153 -17.10 -8.80 16.66
CA ASN A 153 -16.08 -7.99 17.31
C ASN A 153 -14.83 -7.91 16.41
N ILE A 154 -13.89 -7.03 16.80
CA ILE A 154 -12.65 -6.81 16.05
C ILE A 154 -11.74 -8.04 16.02
N ASP A 155 -11.68 -8.83 17.09
CA ASP A 155 -10.81 -10.01 17.18
C ASP A 155 -11.15 -11.07 16.12
N ASP A 156 -12.44 -11.34 15.92
CA ASP A 156 -12.89 -12.31 14.93
C ASP A 156 -12.51 -11.86 13.50
N TRP A 157 -12.65 -10.56 13.20
CA TRP A 157 -12.27 -10.00 11.89
C TRP A 157 -10.75 -10.09 11.67
N LEU A 158 -9.95 -9.70 12.68
CA LEU A 158 -8.49 -9.74 12.61
C LEU A 158 -7.98 -11.18 12.41
N SER A 159 -8.57 -12.14 13.12
CA SER A 159 -8.25 -13.57 13.00
C SER A 159 -8.55 -14.09 11.59
N ALA A 160 -9.75 -13.79 11.06
CA ALA A 160 -10.14 -14.22 9.73
C ALA A 160 -9.35 -13.55 8.58
N ASN A 161 -8.64 -12.46 8.87
CA ASN A 161 -7.81 -11.74 7.89
C ASN A 161 -6.31 -11.96 8.09
N ASP A 162 -5.91 -12.94 8.90
CA ASP A 162 -4.51 -13.24 9.20
C ASP A 162 -3.70 -11.99 9.62
N CYS A 163 -4.35 -11.08 10.36
CA CYS A 163 -3.73 -9.83 10.79
C CYS A 163 -2.67 -10.09 11.87
N SER A 164 -1.60 -9.30 11.87
CA SER A 164 -0.65 -9.30 12.98
C SER A 164 -1.36 -8.86 14.27
N ALA A 165 -1.18 -9.62 15.35
CA ALA A 165 -1.73 -9.28 16.66
C ALA A 165 -1.03 -8.07 17.33
N SER A 166 0.08 -7.59 16.76
CA SER A 166 0.90 -6.54 17.36
C SER A 166 1.61 -5.69 16.30
N HIS A 167 1.60 -4.37 16.52
CA HIS A 167 2.36 -3.40 15.74
C HIS A 167 3.18 -2.53 16.67
N LYS A 168 4.49 -2.42 16.40
CA LYS A 168 5.43 -1.63 17.22
C LYS A 168 5.00 -0.17 17.34
N GLN A 169 4.54 0.41 16.24
CA GLN A 169 4.11 1.81 16.21
C GLN A 169 2.89 2.05 17.11
N ILE A 170 1.84 1.21 17.01
CA ILE A 170 0.66 1.30 17.89
C ILE A 170 1.07 1.20 19.35
N ILE A 171 1.92 0.23 19.70
CA ILE A 171 2.40 0.05 21.08
C ILE A 171 3.13 1.30 21.57
N ASN A 172 4.02 1.87 20.75
CA ASN A 172 4.80 3.05 21.12
C ASN A 172 3.92 4.30 21.26
N ASP A 173 2.97 4.49 20.36
CA ASP A 173 2.09 5.66 20.35
C ASP A 173 1.08 5.62 21.50
N LEU A 174 0.60 4.43 21.88
CA LEU A 174 -0.34 4.28 22.99
C LEU A 174 0.34 4.19 24.37
N LYS A 175 1.65 3.91 24.42
CA LYS A 175 2.43 3.79 25.66
C LYS A 175 2.25 4.95 26.67
N PRO A 176 2.12 6.23 26.25
CA PRO A 176 1.95 7.34 27.19
C PRO A 176 0.60 7.31 27.93
N PHE A 177 -0.37 6.54 27.45
CA PHE A 177 -1.74 6.55 27.95
C PHE A 177 -2.04 5.26 28.73
N SER A 178 -2.20 5.38 30.06
CA SER A 178 -2.63 4.25 30.90
C SER A 178 -4.15 4.10 30.96
N SER A 179 -4.88 5.21 30.83
CA SER A 179 -6.32 5.29 30.69
C SER A 179 -6.70 6.64 30.07
N ILE A 180 -7.82 6.69 29.35
CA ILE A 180 -8.35 7.88 28.70
C ILE A 180 -9.72 8.18 29.31
N ASN A 181 -9.78 9.25 30.10
CA ASN A 181 -11.05 9.85 30.53
C ASN A 181 -11.44 10.91 29.50
N PHE A 182 -12.37 10.57 28.62
CA PHE A 182 -12.62 11.43 27.46
C PHE A 182 -13.28 12.76 27.82
N GLU A 183 -14.06 12.86 28.90
CA GLU A 183 -14.59 14.16 29.35
C GLU A 183 -13.47 15.15 29.70
N LYS A 184 -12.40 14.67 30.36
CA LYS A 184 -11.23 15.50 30.66
C LYS A 184 -10.46 15.86 29.39
N ILE A 185 -10.29 14.90 28.48
CA ILE A 185 -9.60 15.13 27.19
C ILE A 185 -10.35 16.13 26.33
N PHE A 186 -11.68 16.00 26.24
CA PHE A 186 -12.52 16.89 25.46
C PHE A 186 -12.42 18.33 25.98
N HIS A 187 -12.50 18.52 27.30
CA HIS A 187 -12.33 19.83 27.91
C HIS A 187 -10.92 20.42 27.69
N GLU A 188 -9.85 19.61 27.75
CA GLU A 188 -8.50 20.07 27.40
C GLU A 188 -8.41 20.45 25.90
N ALA A 189 -9.05 19.68 25.01
CA ALA A 189 -9.10 19.97 23.59
C ALA A 189 -9.88 21.26 23.28
N GLU A 190 -10.98 21.54 23.98
CA GLU A 190 -11.72 22.81 23.89
C GLU A 190 -10.83 24.03 24.22
N GLN A 191 -10.00 23.89 25.26
CA GLN A 191 -9.12 24.97 25.70
C GLN A 191 -7.88 25.15 24.81
N THR A 192 -7.54 24.15 24.00
CA THR A 192 -6.32 24.10 23.20
C THR A 192 -6.62 23.97 21.69
N LEU A 193 -6.95 22.76 21.24
CA LEU A 193 -7.12 22.39 19.83
C LEU A 193 -8.33 23.03 19.16
N PHE A 194 -9.43 23.31 19.87
CA PHE A 194 -10.65 23.84 19.25
C PHE A 194 -10.74 25.37 19.30
N LYS A 195 -9.86 26.01 20.06
CA LYS A 195 -9.94 27.44 20.38
C LYS A 195 -9.67 28.34 19.19
N ASP A 196 -8.69 27.99 18.35
CA ASP A 196 -8.25 28.81 17.22
C ASP A 196 -8.50 28.06 15.90
N PRO A 197 -9.56 28.43 15.15
CA PRO A 197 -9.94 27.71 13.94
C PRO A 197 -8.90 27.82 12.80
N HIS A 198 -7.91 28.71 12.92
CA HIS A 198 -6.84 28.87 11.93
C HIS A 198 -5.60 28.01 12.24
N LYS A 199 -5.48 27.45 13.45
CA LYS A 199 -4.28 26.69 13.87
C LYS A 199 -4.41 25.18 13.75
N SER A 200 -5.64 24.69 13.76
CA SER A 200 -5.92 23.25 13.84
C SER A 200 -7.19 22.94 13.05
N SER A 201 -7.24 21.72 12.53
CA SER A 201 -8.43 21.15 11.92
C SER A 201 -8.57 19.75 12.48
N VAL A 202 -9.49 19.59 13.44
CA VAL A 202 -9.64 18.36 14.23
C VAL A 202 -11.12 17.98 14.23
N CYS A 203 -11.41 16.69 14.12
CA CYS A 203 -12.75 16.18 14.36
C CYS A 203 -12.77 15.29 15.59
N ASN A 204 -13.80 15.45 16.40
CA ASN A 204 -14.19 14.51 17.42
C ASN A 204 -15.20 13.54 16.82
N TYR A 205 -14.87 12.25 16.83
CA TYR A 205 -15.74 11.18 16.38
C TYR A 205 -16.22 10.35 17.58
N VAL A 206 -17.48 9.97 17.56
CA VAL A 206 -18.07 8.97 18.47
C VAL A 206 -18.57 7.82 17.62
N ILE A 207 -18.12 6.61 17.92
CA ILE A 207 -18.74 5.38 17.45
C ILE A 207 -19.63 4.90 18.58
N LYS A 208 -20.94 4.79 18.32
CA LYS A 208 -21.93 4.35 19.31
C LYS A 208 -22.91 3.40 18.65
N ASN A 209 -23.09 2.21 19.22
CA ASN A 209 -23.94 1.16 18.63
C ASN A 209 -23.60 0.88 17.15
N ASN A 210 -22.30 0.90 16.82
CA ASN A 210 -21.77 0.75 15.47
C ASN A 210 -22.22 1.83 14.45
N GLU A 211 -22.75 2.96 14.92
CA GLU A 211 -22.98 4.16 14.11
C GLU A 211 -21.91 5.20 14.38
N VAL A 212 -21.59 5.99 13.35
CA VAL A 212 -20.51 7.00 13.41
C VAL A 212 -21.12 8.39 13.52
N TYR A 213 -20.71 9.13 14.53
CA TYR A 213 -21.09 10.52 14.78
C TYR A 213 -19.83 11.38 14.81
N ARG A 214 -19.94 12.66 14.44
CA ARG A 214 -18.79 13.58 14.50
C ARG A 214 -19.15 15.04 14.77
N THR A 215 -18.17 15.79 15.24
CA THR A 215 -18.15 17.26 15.18
C THR A 215 -16.73 17.70 14.82
N CYS A 216 -16.60 18.67 13.92
CA CYS A 216 -15.30 19.13 13.45
C CYS A 216 -15.07 20.60 13.82
N TYR A 217 -13.84 20.89 14.21
CA TYR A 217 -13.36 22.18 14.68
C TYR A 217 -12.22 22.64 13.77
N GLY A 218 -12.27 23.89 13.30
CA GLY A 218 -11.29 24.45 12.37
C GLY A 218 -11.91 25.03 11.10
N GLN A 219 -11.16 25.91 10.42
CA GLN A 219 -11.59 26.56 9.18
C GLN A 219 -11.63 25.58 7.99
N HIS A 220 -10.76 24.56 7.98
CA HIS A 220 -10.55 23.66 6.85
C HIS A 220 -10.72 22.19 7.24
N THR A 221 -11.99 21.74 7.37
CA THR A 221 -12.32 20.38 7.84
C THR A 221 -12.68 19.41 6.71
N GLY A 222 -12.40 19.74 5.44
CA GLY A 222 -12.81 18.93 4.28
C GLY A 222 -12.21 17.51 4.27
N PHE A 223 -11.02 17.32 4.84
CA PHE A 223 -10.33 16.03 4.91
C PHE A 223 -11.03 15.02 5.83
N LYS A 224 -12.06 15.43 6.59
CA LYS A 224 -12.94 14.51 7.33
C LYS A 224 -13.49 13.40 6.44
N MET A 225 -13.71 13.67 5.14
CA MET A 225 -14.22 12.69 4.19
C MET A 225 -13.39 11.39 4.12
N PHE A 226 -12.07 11.47 4.37
CA PHE A 226 -11.20 10.28 4.37
C PHE A 226 -11.39 9.46 5.64
N VAL A 227 -11.52 10.12 6.79
CA VAL A 227 -11.79 9.48 8.08
C VAL A 227 -13.19 8.84 8.06
N ASP A 228 -14.18 9.58 7.55
CA ASP A 228 -15.55 9.09 7.38
C ASP A 228 -15.57 7.82 6.53
N ALA A 229 -14.88 7.83 5.38
CA ALA A 229 -14.87 6.72 4.45
C ALA A 229 -14.31 5.44 5.09
N VAL A 230 -13.21 5.54 5.86
CA VAL A 230 -12.65 4.37 6.54
C VAL A 230 -13.53 3.90 7.69
N LEU A 231 -14.03 4.79 8.56
CA LEU A 231 -14.89 4.39 9.67
C LEU A 231 -16.21 3.76 9.21
N LEU A 232 -16.84 4.32 8.17
CA LEU A 232 -18.01 3.72 7.53
C LEU A 232 -17.67 2.35 6.91
N SER A 233 -16.50 2.20 6.30
CA SER A 233 -16.06 0.91 5.74
C SER A 233 -15.85 -0.15 6.82
N LEU A 234 -15.28 0.23 7.96
CA LEU A 234 -15.06 -0.67 9.10
C LEU A 234 -16.38 -1.10 9.75
N THR A 235 -17.29 -0.15 10.01
CA THR A 235 -18.62 -0.44 10.61
C THR A 235 -19.50 -1.33 9.73
N ARG A 236 -19.27 -1.41 8.41
CA ARG A 236 -19.94 -2.42 7.54
C ARG A 236 -19.38 -3.84 7.70
N LYS A 237 -18.13 -3.97 8.17
CA LYS A 237 -17.40 -5.24 8.26
C LYS A 237 -17.42 -5.83 9.65
N VAL A 238 -17.48 -4.99 10.67
CA VAL A 238 -17.36 -5.42 12.06
C VAL A 238 -18.15 -4.48 12.96
N ASN A 239 -18.78 -5.06 13.99
CA ASN A 239 -19.31 -4.31 15.11
C ASN A 239 -18.15 -3.70 15.91
N LEU A 240 -17.93 -2.40 15.71
CA LEU A 240 -16.92 -1.66 16.45
C LEU A 240 -17.39 -1.42 17.89
N PRO A 241 -16.46 -1.39 18.87
CA PRO A 241 -16.79 -1.01 20.24
C PRO A 241 -17.26 0.45 20.29
N ASP A 242 -18.06 0.77 21.30
CA ASP A 242 -18.35 2.16 21.63
C ASP A 242 -17.04 2.87 21.97
N LEU A 243 -16.75 3.96 21.27
CA LEU A 243 -15.45 4.63 21.35
C LEU A 243 -15.60 6.11 21.00
N GLU A 244 -14.83 6.98 21.66
CA GLU A 244 -14.72 8.39 21.28
C GLU A 244 -13.26 8.74 20.95
N ILE A 245 -12.98 9.33 19.78
CA ILE A 245 -11.62 9.71 19.35
C ILE A 245 -11.55 11.16 18.88
N LEU A 246 -10.35 11.72 18.95
CA LEU A 246 -9.97 12.95 18.25
C LEU A 246 -9.06 12.60 17.09
N VAL A 247 -9.36 13.15 15.92
CA VAL A 247 -8.59 12.94 14.70
C VAL A 247 -8.18 14.27 14.11
N ASN A 248 -6.87 14.46 13.94
CA ASN A 248 -6.29 15.57 13.20
C ASN A 248 -6.50 15.38 11.70
N LEU A 249 -7.01 16.42 11.05
CA LEU A 249 -7.22 16.45 9.61
C LEU A 249 -6.08 17.15 8.86
N GLY A 250 -5.25 17.91 9.56
CA GLY A 250 -4.12 18.63 8.98
C GLY A 250 -2.88 17.77 8.78
N ASP A 251 -1.92 18.30 8.02
CA ASP A 251 -0.67 17.61 7.71
C ASP A 251 0.24 17.48 8.95
N TRP A 252 0.36 18.56 9.73
CA TRP A 252 1.29 18.64 10.87
C TRP A 252 0.76 17.90 12.10
N PRO A 253 1.59 17.07 12.78
CA PRO A 253 1.26 16.58 14.11
C PRO A 253 1.21 17.75 15.11
N LEU A 254 0.32 17.66 16.12
CA LEU A 254 -0.06 18.81 16.95
C LEU A 254 0.31 18.68 18.44
N ILE A 255 0.51 17.47 18.96
CA ILE A 255 0.66 17.25 20.40
C ILE A 255 2.14 17.24 20.79
N GLU A 256 2.71 18.41 21.02
CA GLU A 256 4.12 18.57 21.38
C GLU A 256 4.52 17.85 22.69
N LYS A 257 5.72 17.23 22.69
CA LYS A 257 6.38 16.68 23.87
C LYS A 257 6.92 17.80 24.77
N LYS A 258 6.07 18.35 25.63
CA LYS A 258 6.47 19.38 26.61
C LYS A 258 7.12 18.76 27.85
N LYS A 259 8.21 19.37 28.33
CA LYS A 259 8.82 19.03 29.62
C LYS A 259 7.81 19.30 30.74
N ASN A 260 7.65 18.34 31.66
CA ASN A 260 6.73 18.39 32.80
C ASN A 260 5.22 18.48 32.45
N LEU A 261 4.81 18.01 31.27
CA LEU A 261 3.38 17.86 30.98
C LEU A 261 2.82 16.71 31.83
N ASP A 262 1.74 17.01 32.56
CA ASP A 262 0.95 16.00 33.25
C ASP A 262 0.42 14.99 32.23
N ALA A 263 0.72 13.69 32.42
CA ALA A 263 0.29 12.64 31.51
C ALA A 263 -1.24 12.63 31.31
N SER A 264 -2.01 13.05 32.31
CA SER A 264 -3.47 13.14 32.23
C SER A 264 -3.98 14.27 31.32
N LYS A 265 -3.10 15.18 30.89
CA LYS A 265 -3.38 16.29 29.96
C LYS A 265 -2.86 16.03 28.55
N ILE A 266 -2.19 14.90 28.30
CA ILE A 266 -1.79 14.54 26.93
C ILE A 266 -3.06 14.18 26.17
N ILE A 267 -3.35 14.93 25.10
CA ILE A 267 -4.49 14.65 24.23
C ILE A 267 -4.12 13.46 23.33
N PRO A 268 -4.86 12.33 23.38
CA PRO A 268 -4.65 11.18 22.51
C PRO A 268 -5.23 11.46 21.11
N LEU A 269 -4.52 12.31 20.35
CA LEU A 269 -4.89 12.76 19.01
C LEU A 269 -4.36 11.79 17.96
N ILE A 270 -5.24 11.25 17.12
CA ILE A 270 -4.87 10.44 15.97
C ILE A 270 -4.51 11.34 14.79
N SER A 271 -3.36 11.13 14.16
CA SER A 271 -2.86 11.94 13.03
C SER A 271 -2.37 11.07 11.87
N TRP A 272 -2.31 11.65 10.67
CA TRP A 272 -1.78 10.98 9.47
C TRP A 272 -0.27 10.72 9.54
N CYS A 273 0.46 11.54 10.29
CA CYS A 273 1.90 11.51 10.44
C CYS A 273 2.27 11.98 11.86
N GLY A 274 3.39 11.48 12.38
CA GLY A 274 3.99 11.92 13.63
C GLY A 274 5.42 12.42 13.43
N ASN A 275 6.01 12.99 14.47
CA ASN A 275 7.45 13.26 14.53
C ASN A 275 8.05 12.94 15.91
N ASP A 276 9.37 12.98 15.98
CA ASP A 276 10.15 12.66 17.20
C ASP A 276 9.80 13.54 18.41
N VAL A 277 9.27 14.75 18.19
CA VAL A 277 8.89 15.72 19.21
C VAL A 277 7.39 15.80 19.49
N THR A 278 6.57 14.88 18.97
CA THR A 278 5.11 14.85 19.21
C THR A 278 4.62 13.52 19.80
N TRP A 279 3.48 13.58 20.50
CA TRP A 279 2.75 12.44 21.08
C TRP A 279 1.58 11.95 20.21
N ASP A 280 1.39 12.51 19.01
CA ASP A 280 0.35 12.09 18.08
C ASP A 280 0.40 10.58 17.81
N ILE A 281 -0.78 9.95 17.81
CA ILE A 281 -0.96 8.54 17.51
C ILE A 281 -1.10 8.39 16.01
N VAL A 282 -0.20 7.65 15.37
CA VAL A 282 -0.17 7.58 13.91
C VAL A 282 -0.97 6.38 13.41
N TRP A 283 -1.87 6.64 12.47
CA TRP A 283 -2.55 5.60 11.70
C TRP A 283 -2.28 5.75 10.21
N PRO A 284 -2.70 4.81 9.34
CA PRO A 284 -2.47 4.92 7.91
C PRO A 284 -2.95 6.24 7.33
N THR A 285 -2.10 6.85 6.49
CA THR A 285 -2.37 8.16 5.89
C THR A 285 -3.66 8.13 5.07
N TYR A 286 -4.26 9.30 4.86
CA TYR A 286 -5.46 9.39 4.02
C TYR A 286 -5.21 8.84 2.62
N ASP A 287 -3.98 8.98 2.08
CA ASP A 287 -3.62 8.58 0.72
C ASP A 287 -3.63 7.05 0.55
N ILE A 288 -2.91 6.31 1.41
CA ILE A 288 -2.89 4.85 1.33
C ILE A 288 -4.23 4.24 1.76
N THR A 289 -4.95 4.89 2.68
CA THR A 289 -6.30 4.48 3.10
C THR A 289 -7.30 4.64 1.96
N GLU A 290 -7.30 5.80 1.29
CA GLU A 290 -8.15 6.03 0.11
C GLU A 290 -7.81 5.05 -1.02
N SER A 291 -6.53 4.83 -1.31
CA SER A 291 -6.13 3.85 -2.35
C SER A 291 -6.57 2.41 -2.05
N SER A 292 -6.72 2.07 -0.77
CA SER A 292 -7.22 0.77 -0.30
C SER A 292 -8.74 0.68 -0.40
N LEU A 293 -9.46 1.77 -0.09
CA LEU A 293 -10.92 1.87 -0.19
C LEU A 293 -11.41 1.94 -1.64
N GLU A 294 -10.70 2.70 -2.48
CA GLU A 294 -11.01 2.91 -3.90
C GLU A 294 -10.26 1.93 -4.81
N ASN A 295 -9.70 0.84 -4.28
CA ASN A 295 -8.97 -0.14 -5.06
C ASN A 295 -9.86 -0.69 -6.21
N MET A 296 -9.39 -0.60 -7.45
CA MET A 296 -10.23 -0.86 -8.63
C MET A 296 -11.51 0.00 -8.68
N GLY A 297 -11.40 1.27 -8.29
CA GLY A 297 -12.46 2.27 -8.32
C GLY A 297 -12.02 3.51 -9.07
N ARG A 298 -12.19 4.69 -8.47
CA ARG A 298 -11.79 5.97 -9.08
C ARG A 298 -10.29 6.20 -9.05
N VAL A 299 -9.60 5.59 -8.09
CA VAL A 299 -8.16 5.72 -7.92
C VAL A 299 -7.47 4.63 -8.74
N THR A 300 -6.67 5.04 -9.73
CA THR A 300 -5.88 4.12 -10.55
C THR A 300 -4.57 3.71 -9.90
N LEU A 301 -4.03 4.55 -9.02
CA LEU A 301 -2.77 4.34 -8.31
C LEU A 301 -3.04 3.70 -6.95
N ASP A 302 -2.68 2.44 -6.82
CA ASP A 302 -2.79 1.66 -5.60
C ASP A 302 -1.63 0.67 -5.46
N MET A 303 -1.46 0.12 -4.26
CA MET A 303 -0.37 -0.78 -3.91
C MET A 303 -0.27 -2.02 -4.81
N LEU A 304 -1.37 -2.50 -5.40
CA LEU A 304 -1.37 -3.63 -6.35
C LEU A 304 -1.01 -3.15 -7.77
N SER A 305 -1.59 -2.03 -8.21
CA SER A 305 -1.37 -1.47 -9.55
C SER A 305 0.09 -1.11 -9.84
N VAL A 306 0.81 -0.59 -8.85
CA VAL A 306 2.23 -0.21 -8.96
C VAL A 306 3.09 -1.39 -9.36
N GLN A 307 2.71 -2.58 -8.94
CA GLN A 307 3.45 -3.81 -9.19
C GLN A 307 3.15 -4.42 -10.57
N GLY A 308 2.07 -3.98 -11.23
CA GLY A 308 1.62 -4.52 -12.51
C GLY A 308 1.87 -3.63 -13.73
N ASN A 309 2.00 -2.32 -13.52
CA ASN A 309 2.25 -1.35 -14.58
C ASN A 309 3.75 -1.12 -14.78
N ILE A 310 4.47 -2.20 -15.09
CA ILE A 310 5.92 -2.20 -15.29
C ILE A 310 6.21 -2.18 -16.79
N ASP A 311 6.80 -1.08 -17.26
CA ASP A 311 7.23 -0.92 -18.65
C ASP A 311 8.65 -1.43 -18.90
N LYS A 312 9.54 -1.34 -17.89
CA LYS A 312 10.95 -1.74 -17.98
C LYS A 312 11.33 -2.63 -16.80
N VAL A 313 11.86 -3.81 -17.08
CA VAL A 313 12.47 -4.65 -16.03
C VAL A 313 13.80 -4.05 -15.56
N TRP A 314 14.31 -4.50 -14.40
CA TRP A 314 15.48 -3.91 -13.73
C TRP A 314 16.66 -3.64 -14.68
N GLU A 315 17.01 -4.58 -15.55
CA GLU A 315 18.14 -4.47 -16.48
C GLU A 315 17.93 -3.41 -17.57
N GLU A 316 16.68 -3.04 -17.87
CA GLU A 316 16.29 -2.08 -18.90
C GLU A 316 16.02 -0.68 -18.34
N LYS A 317 15.87 -0.56 -17.01
CA LYS A 317 15.63 0.72 -16.34
C LYS A 317 16.79 1.69 -16.53
N ILE A 318 16.45 2.98 -16.58
CA ILE A 318 17.43 4.06 -16.69
C ILE A 318 18.20 4.15 -15.37
N PRO A 319 19.55 4.06 -15.35
CA PRO A 319 20.36 4.07 -14.12
C PRO A 319 20.55 5.49 -13.58
N LYS A 320 19.44 6.21 -13.36
CA LYS A 320 19.40 7.55 -12.79
C LYS A 320 18.42 7.61 -11.64
N LEU A 321 18.68 8.53 -10.71
CA LEU A 321 17.71 8.92 -9.70
C LEU A 321 16.63 9.80 -10.30
N PHE A 322 15.39 9.46 -9.99
CA PHE A 322 14.22 10.15 -10.47
C PHE A 322 13.42 10.78 -9.32
N TRP A 323 12.95 12.00 -9.55
CA TRP A 323 12.04 12.69 -8.66
C TRP A 323 11.17 13.72 -9.38
N ARG A 324 9.88 13.77 -9.04
CA ARG A 324 8.97 14.88 -9.39
C ARG A 324 8.10 15.22 -8.18
N GLY A 325 7.90 16.51 -7.93
CA GLY A 325 7.09 16.96 -6.80
C GLY A 325 6.96 18.48 -6.75
N ARG A 326 6.20 18.97 -5.78
CA ARG A 326 6.06 20.41 -5.52
C ARG A 326 7.20 20.92 -4.65
N ASP A 327 7.37 22.23 -4.64
CA ASP A 327 8.34 23.01 -3.87
C ASP A 327 8.03 23.08 -2.36
N SER A 328 7.54 22.02 -1.74
CA SER A 328 7.02 22.08 -0.35
C SER A 328 8.09 22.02 0.76
N SER A 329 9.37 22.14 0.42
CA SER A 329 10.48 22.20 1.39
C SER A 329 11.75 22.75 0.74
N HIS A 330 12.67 23.30 1.54
CA HIS A 330 13.94 23.84 1.04
C HIS A 330 14.84 22.72 0.47
N GLU A 331 14.77 21.52 1.06
CA GLU A 331 15.50 20.35 0.59
C GLU A 331 15.08 19.93 -0.82
N ARG A 332 13.81 20.17 -1.20
CA ARG A 332 13.33 19.96 -2.58
C ARG A 332 13.90 21.00 -3.55
N LEU A 333 14.08 22.25 -3.14
CA LEU A 333 14.79 23.25 -3.93
C LEU A 333 16.27 22.86 -4.09
N LYS A 334 16.90 22.43 -2.99
CA LYS A 334 18.30 21.96 -2.99
C LYS A 334 18.52 20.78 -3.93
N LEU A 335 17.57 19.85 -4.01
CA LEU A 335 17.61 18.74 -4.96
C LEU A 335 17.70 19.24 -6.41
N ILE A 336 17.03 20.34 -6.77
CA ILE A 336 17.10 20.91 -8.12
C ILE A 336 18.50 21.45 -8.43
N GLU A 337 19.16 22.11 -7.47
CA GLU A 337 20.56 22.55 -7.63
C GLU A 337 21.49 21.36 -7.88
N ILE A 338 21.37 20.32 -7.04
CA ILE A 338 22.18 19.09 -7.16
C ILE A 338 21.91 18.42 -8.51
N ALA A 339 20.65 18.34 -8.94
CA ALA A 339 20.27 17.72 -10.21
C ALA A 339 20.81 18.47 -11.43
N ARG A 340 20.88 19.81 -11.39
CA ARG A 340 21.49 20.61 -12.47
C ARG A 340 23.00 20.38 -12.58
N GLN A 341 23.68 20.20 -11.44
CA GLN A 341 25.13 19.91 -11.39
C GLN A 341 25.45 18.45 -11.79
N HIS A 342 24.49 17.54 -11.60
CA HIS A 342 24.66 16.09 -11.82
C HIS A 342 23.54 15.50 -12.69
N SER A 343 23.25 16.16 -13.81
CA SER A 343 22.17 15.77 -14.74
C SER A 343 22.38 14.39 -15.39
N ASP A 344 23.61 13.90 -15.39
CA ASP A 344 24.00 12.55 -15.79
C ASP A 344 23.51 11.49 -14.78
N LEU A 345 23.37 11.84 -13.50
CA LEU A 345 22.95 10.94 -12.43
C LEU A 345 21.50 11.14 -11.97
N ILE A 346 20.95 12.36 -12.11
CA ILE A 346 19.67 12.74 -11.53
C ILE A 346 18.75 13.35 -12.60
N ASN A 347 17.51 12.91 -12.59
CA ASN A 347 16.39 13.51 -13.29
C ASN A 347 15.34 13.97 -12.27
N ALA A 348 15.47 15.22 -11.82
CA ALA A 348 14.57 15.83 -10.85
C ALA A 348 13.98 17.15 -11.38
N SER A 349 12.70 17.41 -11.11
CA SER A 349 12.06 18.69 -11.46
C SER A 349 10.89 19.00 -10.53
N LEU A 350 10.65 20.30 -10.31
CA LEU A 350 9.47 20.79 -9.60
C LEU A 350 8.27 20.82 -10.55
N THR A 351 7.09 20.44 -10.06
CA THR A 351 5.86 20.41 -10.87
C THR A 351 4.95 21.61 -10.67
N ASN A 352 5.19 22.39 -9.62
CA ASN A 352 4.48 23.63 -9.34
C ASN A 352 5.26 24.42 -8.27
N PHE A 353 5.18 25.74 -8.33
CA PHE A 353 5.65 26.65 -7.29
C PHE A 353 4.47 27.21 -6.50
N PHE A 354 4.24 26.65 -5.32
CA PHE A 354 3.15 27.09 -4.44
C PHE A 354 3.67 27.72 -3.16
N PHE A 355 4.72 27.15 -2.57
CA PHE A 355 5.29 27.55 -1.29
C PHE A 355 6.41 28.59 -1.44
N PHE A 356 7.15 28.54 -2.55
CA PHE A 356 8.27 29.42 -2.90
C PHE A 356 8.04 30.07 -4.27
N ARG A 357 6.90 30.74 -4.45
CA ARG A 357 6.49 31.36 -5.73
C ARG A 357 7.54 32.31 -6.29
N ASP A 358 8.16 33.10 -5.41
CA ASP A 358 9.16 34.10 -5.78
C ASP A 358 10.49 33.48 -6.24
N LEU A 359 10.69 32.18 -6.01
CA LEU A 359 11.92 31.46 -6.39
C LEU A 359 11.78 30.66 -7.69
N GLU A 360 10.67 30.79 -8.43
CA GLU A 360 10.49 30.09 -9.72
C GLU A 360 11.55 30.50 -10.75
N ALA A 361 11.95 31.78 -10.77
CA ALA A 361 13.00 32.25 -11.68
C ALA A 361 14.35 31.55 -11.42
N GLU A 362 14.61 31.14 -10.19
CA GLU A 362 15.85 30.46 -9.79
C GLU A 362 15.74 28.94 -9.99
N TYR A 363 14.67 28.31 -9.51
CA TYR A 363 14.56 26.83 -9.45
C TYR A 363 13.68 26.22 -10.55
N GLY A 364 13.01 27.04 -11.35
CA GLY A 364 12.13 26.61 -12.43
C GLY A 364 12.84 26.26 -13.75
N PRO A 365 12.09 26.18 -14.85
CA PRO A 365 10.62 26.26 -14.89
C PRO A 365 9.96 25.05 -14.23
N ALA A 366 8.70 25.20 -13.80
CA ALA A 366 7.89 24.05 -13.43
C ALA A 366 7.69 23.12 -14.64
N MET A 367 7.73 21.80 -14.39
CA MET A 367 7.54 20.77 -15.40
C MET A 367 6.20 20.06 -15.21
N ASP A 368 5.64 19.56 -16.30
CA ASP A 368 4.39 18.80 -16.24
C ASP A 368 4.49 17.60 -15.31
N ARG A 369 3.35 17.27 -14.70
CA ARG A 369 3.21 16.04 -13.93
C ARG A 369 3.34 14.86 -14.89
N ILE A 370 4.13 13.86 -14.50
CA ILE A 370 4.16 12.58 -15.21
C ILE A 370 3.36 11.54 -14.42
N SER A 371 2.84 10.54 -15.13
CA SER A 371 2.20 9.39 -14.50
C SER A 371 3.14 8.75 -13.48
N PHE A 372 2.63 8.40 -12.31
CA PHE A 372 3.45 7.82 -11.24
C PHE A 372 4.05 6.47 -11.66
N PHE A 373 3.38 5.69 -12.52
CA PHE A 373 3.93 4.44 -13.07
C PHE A 373 5.21 4.66 -13.89
N LYS A 374 5.34 5.81 -14.55
CA LYS A 374 6.54 6.18 -15.33
C LYS A 374 7.73 6.56 -14.47
N PHE A 375 7.54 6.80 -13.16
CA PHE A 375 8.67 6.99 -12.25
C PHE A 375 9.54 5.75 -12.25
N PHE A 376 8.92 4.57 -12.33
CA PHE A 376 9.59 3.28 -12.24
C PHE A 376 10.32 2.86 -13.52
N ASP A 377 10.35 3.70 -14.57
CA ASP A 377 11.28 3.54 -15.69
C ASP A 377 12.74 3.82 -15.29
N PHE A 378 12.96 4.37 -14.10
CA PHE A 378 14.25 4.73 -13.51
C PHE A 378 14.59 3.81 -12.33
N LYS A 379 15.85 3.37 -12.25
CA LYS A 379 16.31 2.44 -11.21
C LYS A 379 16.19 3.00 -9.80
N TYR A 380 16.31 4.32 -9.63
CA TYR A 380 16.50 4.94 -8.32
C TYR A 380 15.40 5.99 -8.07
N GLN A 381 14.70 5.89 -6.96
CA GLN A 381 13.62 6.81 -6.56
C GLN A 381 14.00 7.52 -5.28
N LEU A 382 13.78 8.83 -5.20
CA LEU A 382 13.99 9.58 -3.96
C LEU A 382 12.68 9.81 -3.20
N ASN A 383 12.62 9.35 -1.97
CA ASN A 383 11.58 9.73 -1.01
C ASN A 383 12.08 10.92 -0.19
N LEU A 384 11.66 12.11 -0.61
CA LEU A 384 12.03 13.40 -0.02
C LEU A 384 10.82 14.05 0.62
N ASP A 385 10.95 14.44 1.88
CA ASP A 385 9.85 15.03 2.64
C ASP A 385 9.42 16.36 2.04
N GLY A 386 8.15 16.70 2.28
CA GLY A 386 7.56 17.96 1.88
C GLY A 386 7.31 18.82 3.12
N THR A 387 6.06 19.22 3.29
CA THR A 387 5.58 19.76 4.57
C THR A 387 5.84 18.76 5.70
N VAL A 388 5.45 17.50 5.50
CA VAL A 388 5.69 16.39 6.42
C VAL A 388 6.24 15.16 5.65
N ALA A 389 6.17 13.97 6.26
CA ALA A 389 6.52 12.72 5.60
C ALA A 389 5.86 12.60 4.21
N ALA A 390 6.63 12.12 3.22
CA ALA A 390 6.12 11.97 1.87
C ALA A 390 5.29 10.68 1.72
N TYR A 391 3.96 10.82 1.63
CA TYR A 391 3.00 9.70 1.52
C TYR A 391 3.12 8.84 0.24
N ARG A 392 4.08 9.17 -0.63
CA ARG A 392 4.42 8.31 -1.78
C ARG A 392 5.27 7.10 -1.39
N PHE A 393 5.91 7.12 -0.22
CA PHE A 393 6.85 6.10 0.20
C PHE A 393 6.33 4.65 0.13
N PRO A 394 5.10 4.31 0.57
CA PRO A 394 4.62 2.93 0.45
C PRO A 394 4.61 2.43 -1.01
N TYR A 395 4.21 3.28 -1.96
CA TYR A 395 4.23 2.93 -3.38
C TYR A 395 5.65 2.81 -3.93
N LEU A 396 6.59 3.63 -3.46
CA LEU A 396 8.00 3.49 -3.84
C LEU A 396 8.57 2.16 -3.33
N LEU A 397 8.25 1.74 -2.11
CA LEU A 397 8.72 0.48 -1.52
C LEU A 397 8.18 -0.76 -2.24
N VAL A 398 6.92 -0.73 -2.69
CA VAL A 398 6.31 -1.86 -3.40
C VAL A 398 6.67 -1.90 -4.88
N SER A 399 7.26 -0.82 -5.41
CA SER A 399 7.75 -0.75 -6.79
C SER A 399 8.99 -1.61 -7.02
N ASP A 400 9.42 -1.75 -8.26
CA ASP A 400 10.62 -2.48 -8.67
C ASP A 400 11.85 -1.56 -8.83
N SER A 401 11.87 -0.42 -8.12
CA SER A 401 12.97 0.54 -8.12
C SER A 401 13.57 0.72 -6.71
N LEU A 402 14.87 1.02 -6.63
CA LEU A 402 15.56 1.25 -5.36
C LEU A 402 15.17 2.59 -4.76
N VAL A 403 14.74 2.58 -3.50
CA VAL A 403 14.35 3.81 -2.79
C VAL A 403 15.52 4.38 -2.00
N PHE A 404 15.78 5.66 -2.21
CA PHE A 404 16.60 6.52 -1.38
C PHE A 404 15.67 7.27 -0.43
N LYS A 405 15.84 7.11 0.88
CA LYS A 405 14.98 7.77 1.88
C LYS A 405 15.79 8.81 2.63
N GLN A 406 15.33 10.05 2.58
CA GLN A 406 15.87 11.14 3.39
C GLN A 406 15.70 10.83 4.88
N ASP A 407 16.75 11.07 5.65
CA ASP A 407 16.73 11.13 7.10
C ASP A 407 15.79 12.25 7.54
N SER A 408 14.78 11.89 8.32
CA SER A 408 13.68 12.78 8.68
C SER A 408 13.17 12.45 10.07
N THR A 409 12.74 13.51 10.75
CA THR A 409 12.02 13.44 12.02
C THR A 409 10.58 12.98 11.83
N TYR A 410 10.00 13.12 10.62
CA TYR A 410 8.64 12.69 10.32
C TYR A 410 8.56 11.21 10.00
N TYR A 411 7.49 10.58 10.50
CA TYR A 411 7.22 9.17 10.27
C TYR A 411 5.75 8.89 9.98
N GLU A 412 5.51 7.86 9.17
CA GLU A 412 4.20 7.23 8.99
C GLU A 412 4.13 5.94 9.82
N HIS A 413 2.94 5.34 9.89
CA HIS A 413 2.58 4.20 10.74
C HIS A 413 3.50 2.96 10.65
N PHE A 414 4.29 2.83 9.58
CA PHE A 414 5.10 1.67 9.24
C PHE A 414 6.62 1.92 9.29
N TYR A 415 7.05 3.18 9.46
CA TYR A 415 8.47 3.55 9.32
C TYR A 415 9.36 2.83 10.34
N SER A 416 8.84 2.57 11.55
CA SER A 416 9.57 1.90 12.63
C SER A 416 10.01 0.47 12.33
N ASP A 417 9.39 -0.17 11.34
CA ASP A 417 9.74 -1.53 10.94
C ASP A 417 10.86 -1.56 9.90
N LEU A 418 11.08 -0.43 9.21
CA LEU A 418 12.03 -0.34 8.13
C LEU A 418 13.45 -0.13 8.66
N GLN A 419 14.35 -0.94 8.11
CA GLN A 419 15.78 -0.87 8.36
C GLN A 419 16.52 -0.29 7.15
N ALA A 420 17.35 0.72 7.40
CA ALA A 420 18.27 1.28 6.40
C ALA A 420 19.23 0.20 5.87
N TRP A 421 19.61 0.31 4.60
CA TRP A 421 20.43 -0.67 3.85
C TRP A 421 19.81 -2.07 3.69
N LYS A 422 18.65 -2.32 4.31
CA LYS A 422 17.84 -3.52 4.08
C LYS A 422 16.62 -3.22 3.23
N HIS A 423 15.89 -2.13 3.46
CA HIS A 423 14.68 -1.81 2.69
C HIS A 423 14.80 -0.50 1.87
N PHE A 424 15.82 0.31 2.15
CA PHE A 424 16.08 1.56 1.42
C PHE A 424 17.53 2.00 1.64
N VAL A 425 18.03 2.90 0.80
CA VAL A 425 19.31 3.59 1.00
C VAL A 425 19.09 4.89 1.77
N PRO A 426 19.68 5.08 2.96
CA PRO A 426 19.53 6.32 3.71
C PRO A 426 20.30 7.46 3.05
N VAL A 427 19.71 8.66 3.05
CA VAL A 427 20.32 9.91 2.60
C VAL A 427 20.20 10.92 3.73
N LYS A 428 21.24 11.72 3.99
CA LYS A 428 21.19 12.75 5.03
C LYS A 428 20.07 13.76 4.76
N LYS A 429 19.58 14.38 5.84
CA LYS A 429 18.53 15.40 5.77
C LYS A 429 18.86 16.52 4.78
N ASP A 430 20.10 16.98 4.74
CA ASP A 430 20.60 18.06 3.88
C ASP A 430 21.01 17.63 2.46
N LEU A 431 20.84 16.34 2.13
CA LEU A 431 21.22 15.73 0.85
C LEU A 431 22.72 15.76 0.53
N SER A 432 23.58 16.08 1.51
CA SER A 432 25.02 16.23 1.31
C SER A 432 25.73 14.97 0.83
N ASP A 433 25.17 13.79 1.10
CA ASP A 433 25.70 12.49 0.68
C ASP A 433 24.94 11.86 -0.52
N LEU A 434 23.95 12.55 -1.09
CA LEU A 434 23.09 11.98 -2.14
C LEU A 434 23.88 11.45 -3.35
N ILE A 435 24.86 12.21 -3.82
CA ILE A 435 25.69 11.82 -4.98
C ILE A 435 26.55 10.60 -4.66
N GLU A 436 27.11 10.51 -3.46
CA GLU A 436 27.86 9.33 -3.00
C GLU A 436 26.96 8.10 -3.00
N LYS A 437 25.74 8.20 -2.47
CA LYS A 437 24.79 7.09 -2.39
C LYS A 437 24.32 6.64 -3.78
N ILE A 438 24.10 7.56 -4.72
CA ILE A 438 23.76 7.20 -6.10
C ILE A 438 24.92 6.44 -6.76
N LYS A 439 26.16 6.93 -6.61
CA LYS A 439 27.35 6.26 -7.14
C LYS A 439 27.55 4.87 -6.55
N TRP A 440 27.27 4.69 -5.25
CA TRP A 440 27.26 3.37 -4.62
C TRP A 440 26.24 2.44 -5.28
N ALA A 441 25.01 2.89 -5.50
CA ALA A 441 23.96 2.05 -6.10
C ALA A 441 24.27 1.66 -7.55
N ILE A 442 24.98 2.52 -8.30
CA ILE A 442 25.46 2.21 -9.65
C ILE A 442 26.56 1.14 -9.63
N SER A 443 27.51 1.23 -8.68
CA SER A 443 28.61 0.26 -8.58
C SER A 443 28.23 -1.05 -7.90
N HIS A 444 27.11 -1.09 -7.18
CA HIS A 444 26.61 -2.26 -6.44
C HIS A 444 25.21 -2.67 -6.92
N ASP A 445 25.03 -2.83 -8.25
CA ASP A 445 23.71 -3.05 -8.86
C ASP A 445 22.96 -4.28 -8.31
N VAL A 446 23.69 -5.35 -7.98
CA VAL A 446 23.12 -6.57 -7.39
C VAL A 446 22.63 -6.32 -5.96
N ASP A 447 23.41 -5.59 -5.15
CA ASP A 447 23.02 -5.24 -3.78
C ASP A 447 21.82 -4.28 -3.78
N ALA A 448 21.82 -3.32 -4.70
CA ALA A 448 20.69 -2.43 -4.96
C ALA A 448 19.41 -3.23 -5.27
N LEU A 449 19.47 -4.21 -6.20
CA LEU A 449 18.34 -5.07 -6.51
C LEU A 449 17.90 -5.92 -5.31
N ASN A 450 18.83 -6.38 -4.47
CA ASN A 450 18.49 -7.12 -3.26
C ASN A 450 17.71 -6.25 -2.27
N ILE A 451 18.09 -4.98 -2.09
CA ILE A 451 17.33 -4.01 -1.26
C ILE A 451 15.92 -3.78 -1.83
N VAL A 452 15.76 -3.73 -3.15
CA VAL A 452 14.43 -3.63 -3.79
C VAL A 452 13.57 -4.83 -3.42
N LYS A 453 14.11 -6.05 -3.54
CA LYS A 453 13.34 -7.29 -3.26
C LYS A 453 12.89 -7.38 -1.81
N THR A 454 13.74 -7.00 -0.87
CA THR A 454 13.40 -6.96 0.57
C THR A 454 12.39 -5.88 0.89
N ALA A 455 12.48 -4.69 0.26
CA ALA A 455 11.48 -3.63 0.38
C ALA A 455 10.11 -4.07 -0.13
N GLN A 456 10.06 -4.68 -1.32
CA GLN A 456 8.83 -5.22 -1.90
C GLN A 456 8.20 -6.29 -1.02
N SER A 457 9.03 -7.19 -0.47
CA SER A 457 8.56 -8.25 0.44
C SER A 457 7.89 -7.63 1.67
N TYR A 458 8.55 -6.63 2.31
CA TYR A 458 7.96 -5.91 3.43
C TYR A 458 6.63 -5.24 3.05
N ALA A 459 6.60 -4.48 1.95
CA ALA A 459 5.41 -3.76 1.53
C ALA A 459 4.23 -4.71 1.19
N ARG A 460 4.50 -5.88 0.59
CA ARG A 460 3.47 -6.89 0.34
C ARG A 460 2.90 -7.50 1.61
N SER A 461 3.75 -7.73 2.60
CA SER A 461 3.33 -8.34 3.86
C SER A 461 2.64 -7.36 4.80
N ASN A 462 2.88 -6.05 4.68
CA ASN A 462 2.47 -5.08 5.71
C ASN A 462 1.68 -3.88 5.19
N LEU A 463 1.66 -3.60 3.88
CA LEU A 463 1.09 -2.36 3.32
C LEU A 463 0.05 -2.58 2.21
N LEU A 464 -0.32 -3.82 1.91
CA LEU A 464 -1.43 -4.10 0.99
C LEU A 464 -2.79 -3.76 1.63
N PRO A 465 -3.87 -3.59 0.84
CA PRO A 465 -5.15 -3.10 1.35
C PRO A 465 -5.66 -3.85 2.59
N GLN A 466 -5.54 -5.18 2.63
CA GLN A 466 -5.91 -5.98 3.81
C GLN A 466 -5.17 -5.52 5.08
N GLN A 467 -3.87 -5.25 4.98
CA GLN A 467 -3.02 -4.86 6.10
C GLN A 467 -3.32 -3.42 6.57
N ILE A 468 -3.78 -2.54 5.68
CA ILE A 468 -4.26 -1.20 6.05
C ILE A 468 -5.52 -1.30 6.91
N PHE A 469 -6.46 -2.19 6.56
CA PHE A 469 -7.62 -2.47 7.42
C PHE A 469 -7.21 -3.12 8.75
N CYS A 470 -6.29 -4.10 8.73
CA CYS A 470 -5.74 -4.70 9.95
C CYS A 470 -5.20 -3.64 10.92
N TYR A 471 -4.40 -2.69 10.42
CA TYR A 471 -3.80 -1.65 11.26
C TYR A 471 -4.87 -0.73 11.88
N HIS A 472 -5.82 -0.24 11.07
CA HIS A 472 -6.91 0.60 11.57
C HIS A 472 -7.70 -0.11 12.69
N LEU A 473 -8.11 -1.35 12.46
CA LEU A 473 -8.87 -2.13 13.44
C LEU A 473 -8.06 -2.45 14.69
N GLN A 474 -6.81 -2.84 14.53
CA GLN A 474 -5.93 -3.12 15.66
C GLN A 474 -5.68 -1.85 16.49
N LEU A 475 -5.55 -0.67 15.87
CA LEU A 475 -5.44 0.59 16.60
C LEU A 475 -6.73 0.91 17.38
N LEU A 476 -7.90 0.83 16.72
CA LEU A 476 -9.18 1.11 17.39
C LEU A 476 -9.44 0.15 18.56
N LYS A 477 -9.05 -1.12 18.41
CA LYS A 477 -9.12 -2.13 19.46
C LYS A 477 -8.21 -1.81 20.65
N GLU A 478 -6.95 -1.48 20.42
CA GLU A 478 -6.05 -1.14 21.54
C GLU A 478 -6.44 0.20 22.19
N TYR A 479 -6.94 1.14 21.40
CA TYR A 479 -7.44 2.43 21.90
C TYR A 479 -8.69 2.26 22.78
N SER A 480 -9.64 1.40 22.40
CA SER A 480 -10.88 1.20 23.17
C SER A 480 -10.61 0.62 24.57
N LYS A 481 -9.57 -0.21 24.72
CA LYS A 481 -9.12 -0.72 26.04
C LYS A 481 -8.71 0.39 27.00
N LEU A 482 -8.28 1.54 26.48
CA LEU A 482 -7.92 2.70 27.30
C LEU A 482 -9.14 3.50 27.76
N GLN A 483 -10.33 3.27 27.17
CA GLN A 483 -11.56 4.02 27.45
C GLN A 483 -12.58 3.26 28.30
N LEU A 484 -12.25 2.10 28.86
CA LEU A 484 -13.19 1.25 29.60
C LEU A 484 -13.89 1.94 30.78
N ASN A 485 -13.28 2.99 31.35
CA ASN A 485 -13.84 3.77 32.46
C ASN A 485 -14.61 5.02 32.02
N SER A 486 -14.77 5.24 30.71
CA SER A 486 -15.49 6.38 30.13
C SER A 486 -16.90 5.95 29.70
N SER A 487 -17.92 6.75 30.04
CA SER A 487 -19.27 6.56 29.52
C SER A 487 -19.34 7.17 28.11
N ILE A 488 -19.19 6.35 27.08
CA ILE A 488 -19.25 6.82 25.70
C ILE A 488 -20.69 7.12 25.32
N THR A 489 -20.96 8.41 25.06
CA THR A 489 -22.26 8.94 24.65
C THR A 489 -22.09 9.88 23.46
N VAL A 490 -23.11 9.97 22.62
CA VAL A 490 -23.12 10.94 21.52
C VAL A 490 -23.30 12.34 22.11
N ARG A 491 -22.33 13.22 21.90
CA ARG A 491 -22.38 14.59 22.43
C ARG A 491 -23.47 15.42 21.74
N PRO A 492 -24.10 16.38 22.44
CA PRO A 492 -25.08 17.27 21.82
C PRO A 492 -24.52 17.99 20.59
N GLY A 493 -25.27 17.97 19.49
CA GLY A 493 -24.90 18.65 18.24
C GLY A 493 -23.99 17.85 17.29
N MET A 494 -23.61 16.61 17.65
CA MET A 494 -22.89 15.75 16.72
C MET A 494 -23.73 15.37 15.50
N GLU A 495 -23.09 15.41 14.33
CA GLU A 495 -23.65 14.97 13.04
C GLU A 495 -23.54 13.45 12.93
N LEU A 496 -24.65 12.76 12.65
CA LEU A 496 -24.62 11.37 12.20
C LEU A 496 -23.95 11.31 10.82
N VAL A 497 -22.95 10.44 10.67
CA VAL A 497 -22.31 10.15 9.40
C VAL A 497 -23.03 8.97 8.76
N PRO A 498 -23.89 9.19 7.74
CA PRO A 498 -24.74 8.12 7.23
C PRO A 498 -23.95 7.12 6.39
N GLN A 499 -24.27 5.84 6.53
CA GLN A 499 -23.92 4.86 5.50
C GLN A 499 -24.61 5.23 4.19
N LYS A 500 -23.96 4.93 3.06
CA LYS A 500 -24.63 5.01 1.76
C LYS A 500 -25.60 3.84 1.66
N GLU A 501 -26.88 4.10 1.45
CA GLU A 501 -27.85 3.04 1.20
C GLU A 501 -27.44 2.25 -0.05
N SER A 502 -27.28 0.93 0.10
CA SER A 502 -27.07 0.03 -1.03
C SER A 502 -28.34 -0.77 -1.25
N SER A 503 -29.11 -0.40 -2.27
CA SER A 503 -30.33 -1.11 -2.66
C SER A 503 -30.09 -2.52 -3.21
N VAL A 504 -28.82 -2.93 -3.33
CA VAL A 504 -28.40 -4.21 -3.94
C VAL A 504 -28.14 -5.28 -2.87
N CYS A 505 -28.08 -4.91 -1.59
CA CYS A 505 -27.75 -5.81 -0.49
C CYS A 505 -29.00 -6.35 0.19
N ASP A 506 -29.36 -7.61 -0.08
CA ASP A 506 -30.37 -8.34 0.70
C ASP A 506 -29.67 -9.28 1.70
N CYS A 507 -29.52 -8.81 2.94
CA CYS A 507 -28.83 -9.54 4.00
C CYS A 507 -29.73 -10.58 4.69
N ASN A 508 -31.01 -10.68 4.35
CA ASN A 508 -31.96 -11.56 5.05
C ASN A 508 -31.80 -13.04 4.67
N VAL A 509 -31.01 -13.36 3.64
CA VAL A 509 -30.85 -14.73 3.13
C VAL A 509 -29.93 -15.60 4.02
N SER A 510 -29.16 -15.02 4.95
CA SER A 510 -28.27 -15.77 5.86
C SER A 510 -28.96 -16.34 7.10
N ALA A 511 -30.18 -15.90 7.45
CA ALA A 511 -30.84 -16.31 8.71
C ALA A 511 -31.43 -17.74 8.68
N HIS A 512 -31.48 -18.42 7.53
CA HIS A 512 -32.13 -19.73 7.38
C HIS A 512 -31.17 -20.92 7.26
N ARG A 513 -29.89 -20.78 7.61
CA ARG A 513 -28.91 -21.89 7.51
C ARG A 513 -28.30 -22.36 8.84
N GLU A 514 -28.67 -21.77 9.98
CA GLU A 514 -28.17 -22.21 11.30
C GLU A 514 -29.11 -23.16 12.06
N GLU A 515 -30.29 -23.48 11.51
CA GLU A 515 -31.17 -24.53 12.05
C GLU A 515 -31.42 -25.58 10.98
N LEU A 516 -30.58 -26.63 10.94
CA LEU A 516 -30.92 -27.99 10.48
C LEU A 516 -29.83 -28.99 10.84
#